data_AF-A0A4S3MC16-F1
#
_entry.id   AF-A0A4S3MC16-F1
#
_cell.length_a   1.000
_cell.length_b   1.000
_cell.length_c   1.000
_cell.angle_alpha   90.00
_cell.angle_beta   90.00
_cell.angle_gamma   90.00
#
_symmetry.space_group_name_H-M   'P 1'
#
loop_
_entity.id
_entity.type
_entity.pdbx_description
1 polymer ?
#
loop_
_entity_poly.entity_id
_entity_poly.type
_entity_poly.pdbx_seq_one_letter_code
_entity_poly.pdbx_strand_id
1 'polypeptide(L)' 'MADPKIPLSARIAAAVPYVLPVIGGAGGMLWVNMHRMEFLSPVFWIPLGVFIGWLASRVILALMSRRW' A
#
# COMPACT_ATOMS: atom_id res chain seq x y z
N MET A 1 23.84 -25.76 -10.28
CA MET A 1 22.46 -25.58 -9.80
C MET A 1 21.85 -24.45 -10.60
N ALA A 2 20.84 -24.72 -11.42
CA ALA A 2 20.10 -23.65 -12.08
C ALA A 2 19.31 -22.89 -11.02
N ASP A 3 19.47 -21.57 -10.95
CA ASP A 3 18.73 -20.69 -10.05
C ASP A 3 17.23 -20.79 -10.39
N PRO A 4 16.35 -21.24 -9.48
CA PRO A 4 14.94 -21.35 -9.75
C PRO A 4 14.36 -19.97 -10.08
N LYS A 5 13.95 -19.77 -11.33
CA LYS A 5 13.34 -18.52 -11.80
C LYS A 5 12.05 -18.27 -11.01
N ILE A 6 12.11 -17.40 -10.01
CA ILE A 6 10.95 -17.03 -9.20
C ILE A 6 9.88 -16.43 -10.14
N PRO A 7 8.64 -16.96 -10.13
CA PRO A 7 7.58 -16.45 -10.99
C PRO A 7 7.26 -14.98 -10.64
N LEU A 8 7.00 -14.17 -11.67
CA LEU A 8 6.76 -12.74 -11.53
C LEU A 8 5.61 -12.43 -10.54
N SER A 9 4.58 -13.27 -10.50
CA SER A 9 3.46 -13.18 -9.56
C SER A 9 3.91 -13.27 -8.10
N ALA A 10 4.87 -14.14 -7.78
CA ALA A 10 5.41 -14.27 -6.42
C ALA A 10 6.23 -13.04 -6.01
N ARG A 11 6.96 -12.44 -6.96
CA ARG A 11 7.70 -11.18 -6.72
C ARG A 11 6.76 -10.01 -6.46
N ILE A 12 5.67 -9.92 -7.23
CA ILE A 12 4.63 -8.89 -7.04
C ILE A 12 3.91 -9.10 -5.71
N ALA A 13 3.49 -10.32 -5.40
CA ALA A 13 2.83 -10.64 -4.13
C ALA A 13 3.72 -10.31 -2.91
N ALA A 14 5.04 -10.52 -3.02
CA ALA A 14 5.99 -10.15 -1.97
C ALA A 14 6.16 -8.62 -1.82
N ALA A 15 6.02 -7.84 -2.90
CA ALA A 15 6.20 -6.38 -2.88
C ALA A 15 4.93 -5.61 -2.47
N VAL A 16 3.75 -6.12 -2.83
CA VAL A 16 2.42 -5.55 -2.55
C VAL A 16 2.22 -5.07 -1.10
N PRO A 17 2.55 -5.84 -0.04
CA PRO A 17 2.32 -5.41 1.35
C PRO A 17 3.26 -4.30 1.83
N TYR A 18 4.31 -3.97 1.08
CA TYR A 18 5.23 -2.87 1.40
C TYR A 18 4.97 -1.64 0.53
N VAL A 19 4.74 -1.85 -0.77
CA VAL A 19 4.56 -0.76 -1.73
C VAL A 19 3.22 -0.05 -1.51
N LEU A 20 2.12 -0.79 -1.28
CA LEU A 20 0.80 -0.17 -1.10
C LEU A 20 0.68 0.74 0.12
N PRO A 21 1.18 0.37 1.33
CA PRO A 21 1.18 1.28 2.47
C PRO A 21 1.98 2.55 2.22
N VAL A 22 3.12 2.45 1.51
CA VAL A 22 3.95 3.61 1.17
C VAL A 22 3.22 4.54 0.21
N ILE A 23 2.57 3.99 -0.83
CA ILE A 23 1.73 4.78 -1.75
C ILE A 23 0.56 5.41 -1.01
N GLY A 24 -0.10 4.67 -0.11
CA GLY A 24 -1.19 5.18 0.71
C GLY A 24 -0.76 6.33 1.62
N GLY A 25 0.41 6.21 2.27
CA GLY A 25 1.00 7.27 3.09
C GLY A 25 1.40 8.49 2.27
N ALA A 26 2.01 8.30 1.10
CA ALA A 26 2.35 9.37 0.17
C ALA A 26 1.09 10.10 -0.34
N GLY A 27 0.01 9.37 -0.62
CA GLY A 27 -1.29 9.95 -0.96
C GLY A 27 -1.86 10.80 0.18
N GLY A 28 -1.76 10.32 1.42
CA GLY A 28 -2.12 11.09 2.61
C GLY A 28 -1.30 12.38 2.76
N MET A 29 0.00 12.34 2.46
CA MET A 29 0.86 13.52 2.45
C MET A 29 0.45 14.53 1.37
N LEU A 30 0.19 14.07 0.14
CA LEU A 30 -0.27 14.93 -0.96
C LEU A 30 -1.60 15.60 -0.60
N TRP A 31 -2.54 14.82 -0.05
CA TRP A 31 -3.85 15.28 0.36
C TRP A 31 -3.79 16.42 1.40
N VAL A 32 -2.98 16.24 2.43
CA VAL A 32 -2.76 17.26 3.48
C VAL A 32 -2.07 18.50 2.94
N ASN A 33 -1.11 18.35 2.03
CA ASN A 33 -0.43 19.50 1.42
C ASN A 33 -1.36 20.32 0.52
N MET A 34 -2.33 19.69 -0.16
CA MET A 34 -3.31 20.37 -1.00
C MET A 34 -4.38 21.12 -0.21
N HIS A 35 -4.79 20.63 0.97
CA HIS A 35 -5.80 21.27 1.82
C HIS A 35 -5.21 21.76 3.15
N ARG A 36 -4.07 22.45 3.05
CA ARG A 36 -3.26 22.90 4.20
C ARG A 36 -4.03 23.78 5.21
N MET A 37 -5.16 24.37 4.80
CA MET A 37 -5.92 25.37 5.57
C MET A 37 -7.17 24.79 6.26
N GLU A 38 -7.55 23.53 6.01
CA GLU A 38 -8.84 22.95 6.46
C GLU A 38 -8.71 21.76 7.42
N PHE A 39 -7.51 21.26 7.69
CA PHE A 39 -7.32 20.06 8.51
C PHE A 39 -7.00 20.33 9.97
N LEU A 40 -7.78 19.70 10.87
CA LEU A 40 -7.60 19.70 12.32
C LEU A 40 -6.23 19.20 12.80
N SER A 41 -5.56 18.30 12.06
CA SER A 41 -4.15 17.97 12.24
C SER A 41 -3.65 17.01 11.13
N PRO A 42 -2.53 17.31 10.44
CA PRO A 42 -1.83 16.40 9.51
C PRO A 42 -1.56 15.00 10.06
N VAL A 43 -1.48 14.92 11.39
CA VAL A 43 -1.13 13.71 12.16
C VAL A 43 -2.15 12.59 11.97
N PHE A 44 -3.40 12.88 11.59
CA PHE A 44 -4.41 11.83 11.37
C PHE A 44 -4.45 11.32 9.93
N TRP A 45 -4.24 12.20 8.95
CA TRP A 45 -4.43 11.87 7.53
C TRP A 45 -3.31 11.00 6.96
N ILE A 46 -2.07 11.21 7.41
CA ILE A 46 -0.93 10.40 6.93
C ILE A 46 -1.05 8.95 7.44
N PRO A 47 -1.27 8.67 8.74
CA PRO A 47 -1.50 7.30 9.23
C PRO A 47 -2.76 6.67 8.64
N LEU A 48 -3.83 7.45 8.42
CA LEU A 48 -5.04 6.97 7.77
C LEU A 48 -4.74 6.48 6.34
N GLY A 49 -3.97 7.26 5.57
CA GLY A 49 -3.52 6.86 4.23
C GLY A 49 -2.68 5.58 4.23
N VAL A 50 -1.72 5.46 5.16
CA VAL A 50 -0.91 4.24 5.32
C VAL A 50 -1.79 3.05 5.68
N PHE A 51 -2.75 3.22 6.60
CA PHE A 51 -3.65 2.17 7.03
C PHE A 51 -4.56 1.69 5.91
N ILE A 52 -5.09 2.62 5.09
CA ILE A 52 -5.88 2.29 3.90
C ILE A 52 -5.02 1.52 2.89
N GLY A 53 -3.78 1.95 2.63
CA GLY A 53 -2.85 1.24 1.75
C GLY A 53 -2.54 -0.18 2.25
N TRP A 54 -2.35 -0.35 3.56
CA TRP A 54 -2.18 -1.66 4.18
C TRP A 54 -3.41 -2.54 4.03
N LEU A 55 -4.60 -2.02 4.32
CA LEU A 55 -5.85 -2.77 4.17
C LEU A 55 -6.08 -3.19 2.72
N ALA A 56 -5.82 -2.30 1.76
CA ALA A 56 -5.90 -2.60 0.33
C ALA A 56 -4.91 -3.72 -0.05
N SER A 57 -3.69 -3.72 0.49
CA SER A 57 -2.71 -4.79 0.25
C SER A 57 -3.20 -6.16 0.73
N ARG A 58 -3.85 -6.22 1.90
CA ARG A 58 -4.45 -7.44 2.45
C ARG A 58 -5.57 -7.96 1.55
N VAL A 59 -6.44 -7.07 1.07
CA VAL A 59 -7.53 -7.42 0.15
C VAL A 59 -6.99 -7.94 -1.17
N ILE A 60 -5.99 -7.27 -1.75
CA ILE A 60 -5.37 -7.70 -3.02
C ILE A 60 -4.73 -9.09 -2.87
N LEU A 61 -3.95 -9.30 -1.80
CA LEU A 61 -3.34 -10.61 -1.54
C LEU A 61 -4.39 -11.69 -1.30
N ALA A 62 -5.46 -11.39 -0.56
CA ALA A 62 -6.56 -12.32 -0.32
C ALA A 62 -7.33 -12.67 -1.61
N LEU A 63 -7.48 -11.73 -2.53
CA LEU A 63 -8.07 -11.99 -3.85
C LEU A 63 -7.15 -12.80 -4.75
N MET A 64 -5.84 -12.55 -4.69
CA MET A 64 -4.84 -13.33 -5.43
C MET A 64 -4.77 -14.77 -4.93
N SER A 65 -4.84 -15.00 -3.62
CA SER A 65 -4.85 -16.35 -3.03
C SER A 65 -6.15 -17.11 -3.26
N ARG A 66 -7.25 -16.42 -3.60
CA ARG A 66 -8.55 -17.04 -3.89
C ARG A 66 -8.70 -17.49 -5.34
N ARG A 67 -7.82 -17.03 -6.23
CA ARG A 67 -7.84 -17.30 -7.68
C ARG A 67 -6.82 -18.36 -8.13
N TRP A 68 -6.11 -18.96 -7.17
CA TRP A 68 -5.23 -20.12 -7.32
C TRP A 68 -5.73 -21.21 -6.39
#